data_AF-A0A0C3K7W2-F1
#
_entry.id   AF-A0A0C3K7W2-F1
#
_cell.length_a   1.000
_cell.length_b   1.000
_cell.length_c   1.000
_cell.angle_alpha   90.00
_cell.angle_beta   90.00
_cell.angle_gamma   90.00
#
_symmetry.space_group_name_H-M   'P 1'
#
loop_
_entity.id
_entity.type
_entity.pdbx_description
1 polymer ?
#
loop_
_entity_poly.entity_id
_entity_poly.type
_entity_poly.pdbx_seq_one_letter_code
_entity_poly.pdbx_strand_id
1 'polypeptide(L)'
;MVGQTRYCALDIYSRIGDSLGRANVKRNLGHLYRAQGLNTKAAPLYAEARGLYNLTGDSFMEENCSYWLDVVSKEGDSSSTSLSVPGNDDVPSPAPNSDE
;
A
#
# COMPACT_ATOMS: atom_id res chain seq x y z
N MET A 1 2.79 10.09 38.09
CA MET A 1 3.40 9.94 36.76
C MET A 1 2.45 9.18 35.80
N VAL A 2 1.16 9.53 35.77
CA VAL A 2 0.11 8.76 35.04
C VAL A 2 -0.20 9.39 33.66
N GLY A 3 0.15 10.67 33.46
CA GLY A 3 -0.03 11.36 32.19
C GLY A 3 0.84 10.79 31.08
N GLN A 4 2.14 10.58 31.34
CA GLN A 4 3.11 10.10 30.33
C GLN A 4 2.68 8.78 29.67
N THR A 5 2.19 7.82 30.45
CA THR A 5 1.78 6.50 29.96
C THR A 5 0.54 6.57 29.05
N ARG A 6 -0.42 7.45 29.39
CA ARG A 6 -1.62 7.65 28.58
C ARG A 6 -1.30 8.32 27.23
N TYR A 7 -0.38 9.27 27.22
CA TYR A 7 0.07 9.92 25.97
C TYR A 7 0.86 8.96 25.07
N CYS A 8 1.75 8.14 25.64
CA CYS A 8 2.48 7.12 24.86
C CYS A 8 1.53 6.06 24.26
N ALA A 9 0.53 5.60 25.04
CA ALA A 9 -0.43 4.62 24.53
C ALA A 9 -1.24 5.17 23.35
N LEU A 10 -1.77 6.40 23.45
CA LEU A 10 -2.56 7.01 22.38
C LEU A 10 -1.75 7.27 21.10
N ASP A 11 -0.50 7.72 21.24
CA ASP A 11 0.41 7.94 20.10
C ASP A 11 0.72 6.62 19.38
N ILE A 12 1.02 5.55 20.14
CA ILE A 12 1.26 4.22 19.59
C ILE A 12 0.01 3.67 18.88
N TYR A 13 -1.17 3.75 19.50
CA TYR A 13 -2.41 3.31 18.87
C TYR A 13 -2.74 4.07 17.59
N SER A 14 -2.51 5.39 17.57
CA SER A 14 -2.74 6.21 16.38
C SER A 14 -1.81 5.84 15.23
N ARG A 15 -0.52 5.61 15.54
CA ARG A 15 0.47 5.17 14.54
C ARG A 15 0.16 3.78 13.97
N ILE A 16 -0.29 2.85 14.81
CA ILE A 16 -0.72 1.51 14.37
C ILE A 16 -1.94 1.63 13.44
N GLY A 17 -2.93 2.45 13.81
CA GLY A 17 -4.12 2.69 12.99
C GLY A 17 -3.80 3.31 11.63
N ASP A 18 -2.93 4.32 11.59
CA ASP A 18 -2.46 4.94 10.34
C ASP A 18 -1.71 3.93 9.47
N SER A 19 -0.82 3.14 10.07
CA SER A 19 -0.03 2.12 9.35
C SER A 19 -0.92 1.03 8.75
N LEU A 20 -1.94 0.57 9.49
CA LEU A 20 -2.90 -0.42 9.02
C LEU A 20 -3.78 0.13 7.88
N GLY A 21 -4.24 1.38 8.02
CA GLY A 21 -4.98 2.07 6.97
C GLY A 21 -4.17 2.19 5.68
N ARG A 22 -2.91 2.61 5.78
CA ARG A 22 -1.98 2.71 4.65
C ARG A 22 -1.71 1.35 4.01
N ALA A 23 -1.55 0.29 4.81
CA ALA A 23 -1.37 -1.08 4.32
C ALA A 23 -2.57 -1.54 3.48
N ASN A 24 -3.79 -1.31 3.98
CA ASN A 24 -5.03 -1.65 3.28
C ASN A 24 -5.16 -0.93 1.94
N VAL A 25 -4.85 0.37 1.89
CA VAL A 25 -4.90 1.15 0.65
C VAL A 25 -3.91 0.61 -0.38
N LYS A 26 -2.67 0.32 0.03
CA LYS A 26 -1.62 -0.22 -0.85
C LYS A 26 -2.00 -1.59 -1.40
N ARG A 27 -2.52 -2.48 -0.55
CA ARG A 27 -3.02 -3.80 -0.98
C ARG A 27 -4.14 -3.66 -2.01
N ASN A 28 -5.12 -2.79 -1.75
CA ASN A 28 -6.25 -2.58 -2.66
C ASN A 28 -5.80 -1.98 -4.01
N LEU A 29 -4.82 -1.07 -4.02
CA LEU A 29 -4.20 -0.58 -5.25
C LEU A 29 -3.49 -1.71 -6.02
N GLY A 30 -2.77 -2.59 -5.32
CA GLY A 30 -2.17 -3.79 -5.92
C GLY A 30 -3.21 -4.70 -6.59
N HIS A 31 -4.39 -4.87 -5.98
CA HIS A 31 -5.49 -5.61 -6.59
C HIS A 31 -6.02 -4.93 -7.85
N LEU A 32 -6.15 -3.60 -7.82
CA LEU A 32 -6.62 -2.82 -8.96
C LEU A 32 -5.65 -2.91 -10.14
N TYR A 33 -4.34 -2.77 -9.91
CA TYR A 33 -3.34 -2.92 -10.97
C TYR A 33 -3.27 -4.35 -11.50
N ARG A 34 -3.40 -5.37 -10.64
CA ARG A 34 -3.49 -6.78 -11.09
C ARG A 34 -4.72 -7.00 -11.97
N ALA A 35 -5.88 -6.45 -11.59
CA ALA A 35 -7.10 -6.54 -12.40
C ALA A 35 -6.96 -5.84 -13.76
N GLN A 36 -6.05 -4.88 -13.89
CA GLN A 36 -5.68 -4.23 -15.14
C GLN A 36 -4.58 -4.97 -15.92
N GLY A 37 -4.07 -6.10 -15.41
CA GLY A 37 -2.97 -6.87 -16.00
C GLY A 37 -1.59 -6.23 -15.82
N LEU A 38 -1.49 -5.16 -15.01
CA LEU A 38 -0.26 -4.41 -14.73
C LEU A 38 0.45 -4.98 -13.50
N ASN A 39 0.92 -6.22 -13.63
CA ASN A 39 1.52 -6.97 -12.54
C ASN A 39 2.84 -6.37 -12.05
N THR A 40 3.61 -5.75 -12.95
CA THR A 40 4.80 -4.95 -12.62
C THR A 40 4.51 -3.76 -11.71
N LYS A 41 3.33 -3.14 -11.82
CA LYS A 41 2.89 -2.06 -10.91
C LYS A 41 2.27 -2.59 -9.62
N ALA A 42 1.64 -3.77 -9.67
CA ALA A 42 1.00 -4.40 -8.51
C ALA A 42 2.01 -4.96 -7.49
N ALA A 43 3.11 -5.57 -7.97
CA ALA A 43 4.12 -6.19 -7.12
C ALA A 43 4.71 -5.27 -6.03
N PRO A 44 5.23 -4.06 -6.34
CA PRO A 44 5.78 -3.18 -5.30
C PRO A 44 4.72 -2.75 -4.27
N LEU A 45 3.46 -2.62 -4.67
CA LEU A 45 2.37 -2.24 -3.77
C LEU A 45 2.04 -3.33 -2.75
N TYR A 46 2.04 -4.60 -3.17
CA TYR A 46 1.89 -5.72 -2.23
C TYR A 46 3.10 -5.85 -1.31
N ALA A 47 4.32 -5.58 -1.78
CA ALA A 47 5.52 -5.59 -0.95
C ALA A 47 5.50 -4.49 0.13
N GLU A 48 5.09 -3.27 -0.25
CA GLU A 48 4.89 -2.17 0.71
C GLU A 48 3.80 -2.48 1.72
N ALA A 49 2.65 -3.01 1.27
CA ALA A 49 1.56 -3.43 2.16
C ALA A 49 2.03 -4.50 3.15
N ARG A 50 2.80 -5.51 2.69
CA ARG A 50 3.38 -6.55 3.54
C ARG A 50 4.25 -5.97 4.66
N GLY A 51 5.12 -5.01 4.33
CA GLY A 51 5.98 -4.35 5.31
C GLY A 51 5.18 -3.59 6.38
N LEU A 52 4.09 -2.93 5.98
CA LEU A 52 3.22 -2.22 6.90
C LEU A 52 2.41 -3.18 7.79
N TYR A 53 1.89 -4.28 7.24
CA TYR A 53 1.20 -5.30 8.04
C TYR A 53 2.12 -5.96 9.06
N ASN A 54 3.36 -6.25 8.68
CA ASN A 54 4.39 -6.76 9.59
C ASN A 54 4.65 -5.76 10.74
N LEU A 55 4.77 -4.46 10.44
CA LEU A 55 4.93 -3.42 11.46
C LEU A 55 3.74 -3.34 12.42
N THR A 56 2.52 -3.60 11.95
CA THR A 56 1.31 -3.63 12.78
C THR A 56 1.10 -4.96 13.52
N GLY A 57 1.89 -6.00 13.21
CA GLY A 57 1.73 -7.35 13.77
C GLY A 57 0.57 -8.15 13.17
N ASP A 58 0.08 -7.79 11.97
CA ASP A 58 -1.00 -8.48 11.28
C ASP A 58 -0.43 -9.57 10.34
N SER A 59 -0.10 -10.72 10.92
CA SER A 59 0.51 -11.85 10.20
C SER A 59 -0.41 -12.45 9.13
N PHE A 60 -1.73 -12.39 9.33
CA PHE A 60 -2.69 -12.89 8.33
C PHE A 60 -2.64 -12.05 7.06
N MET A 61 -2.63 -10.73 7.22
CA MET A 61 -2.54 -9.82 6.07
C MET A 61 -1.16 -9.83 5.43
N GLU A 62 -0.10 -10.00 6.22
CA GLU A 62 1.27 -10.22 5.72
C GLU A 62 1.34 -11.43 4.77
N GLU A 63 0.83 -12.57 5.21
CA GLU A 63 0.80 -13.80 4.41
C GLU A 63 -0.04 -13.62 3.14
N ASN A 64 -1.20 -12.97 3.25
CA ASN A 64 -2.03 -12.66 2.09
C ASN A 64 -1.28 -11.77 1.07
N CYS A 65 -0.55 -10.74 1.52
CA CYS A 65 0.29 -9.94 0.63
C CYS A 65 1.42 -10.76 -0.01
N SER A 66 2.00 -11.72 0.72
CA SER A 66 3.01 -12.63 0.17
C SER A 66 2.41 -13.57 -0.89
N TYR A 67 1.22 -14.11 -0.64
CA TYR A 67 0.49 -14.91 -1.61
C TYR A 67 0.24 -14.14 -2.91
N TRP A 68 -0.25 -12.90 -2.80
CA TRP A 68 -0.50 -12.08 -3.99
C TRP A 68 0.78 -11.65 -4.71
N LEU A 69 1.89 -11.43 -4.00
CA LEU A 69 3.21 -11.22 -4.61
C LEU A 69 3.64 -12.41 -5.46
N ASP A 70 3.47 -13.63 -4.95
CA ASP A 70 3.80 -14.84 -5.69
C ASP A 70 2.92 -15.01 -6.92
N VAL A 71 1.62 -14.70 -6.79
CA VAL A 71 0.67 -14.74 -7.91
C VAL A 71 1.07 -13.74 -9.00
N VAL A 72 1.28 -12.46 -8.68
CA VAL A 72 1.65 -11.46 -9.70
C VAL A 72 3.03 -11.73 -10.31
N SER A 73 3.94 -12.35 -9.56
CA SER A 73 5.25 -12.75 -10.08
C SER A 73 5.15 -13.93 -11.05
N LYS A 74 4.22 -14.87 -10.83
CA LYS A 74 3.99 -16.03 -11.70
C LYS A 74 3.16 -15.69 -12.93
N GLU A 75 2.17 -14.81 -12.79
CA GLU A 75 1.28 -14.42 -13.87
C GLU A 75 2.01 -13.60 -14.96
N GLY A 76 3.12 -12.92 -14.62
CA GLY A 76 3.83 -12.01 -15.52
C GLY A 76 2.93 -10.87 -15.98
N ASP A 77 3.44 -9.86 -16.70
CA ASP A 77 2.53 -8.88 -17.30
C ASP A 77 1.70 -9.58 -18.37
N SER A 78 0.38 -9.63 -18.19
CA SER A 78 -0.56 -10.08 -19.21
C SER A 78 -0.70 -8.99 -20.29
N SER A 79 0.41 -8.65 -20.96
CA SER A 79 0.43 -7.75 -22.10
C SER A 79 0.50 -8.54 -23.40
N SER A 80 -0.63 -9.14 -23.75
CA SER A 80 -1.07 -9.24 -25.15
C SER A 80 -2.57 -8.92 -25.25
N THR A 81 -3.01 -7.80 -24.69
CA THR A 81 -4.18 -7.10 -25.22
C THR A 81 -4.03 -5.62 -24.95
N SER A 82 -3.70 -4.91 -26.02
CA SER A 82 -3.67 -3.47 -26.15
C SER A 82 -4.90 -2.81 -25.54
N LEU A 83 -4.71 -2.03 -24.47
CA LEU A 83 -5.48 -0.82 -24.25
C LEU A 83 -4.51 0.24 -23.73
N SER A 84 -3.97 1.00 -24.68
CA SER A 84 -3.44 2.33 -24.44
C SER A 84 -4.52 3.15 -23.73
N VAL A 85 -4.40 3.31 -22.42
CA VAL A 85 -5.03 4.44 -21.73
C VAL A 85 -3.94 5.53 -21.66
N PRO A 86 -3.99 6.57 -22.52
CA PRO A 86 -3.06 7.67 -22.40
C PRO A 86 -3.46 8.51 -21.18
N GLY A 87 -2.47 8.83 -20.35
CA GLY A 87 -2.55 9.96 -19.42
C GLY A 87 -3.25 9.69 -18.10
N ASN A 88 -2.52 9.10 -17.16
CA ASN A 88 -2.57 9.59 -15.78
C ASN A 88 -1.14 9.66 -15.23
N ASP A 89 -0.31 10.41 -15.94
CA ASP A 89 0.88 11.01 -15.34
C ASP A 89 0.43 11.75 -14.07
N ASP A 90 1.21 11.53 -13.01
CA ASP A 90 1.45 12.49 -11.92
C ASP A 90 0.46 13.66 -11.87
N VAL A 91 -0.59 13.54 -11.06
CA VAL A 91 -1.13 14.74 -10.43
C VAL A 91 0.01 15.21 -9.52
N PRO A 92 0.72 16.31 -9.83
CA PRO A 92 1.77 16.78 -8.95
C PRO A 92 1.11 17.08 -7.62
N SER A 93 1.67 16.54 -6.54
CA SER A 93 1.29 16.97 -5.19
C SER A 93 1.31 18.49 -5.19
N PRO A 94 0.20 19.19 -4.87
CA PRO A 94 0.21 20.64 -4.85
C PRO A 94 1.30 21.07 -3.87
N ALA A 95 2.29 21.81 -4.38
CA ALA A 95 3.36 22.36 -3.58
C ALA A 95 2.76 23.12 -2.39
N PRO A 96 3.35 23.02 -1.18
CA PRO A 96 2.90 23.84 -0.06
C PRO A 96 3.11 25.30 -0.45
N ASN A 97 1.99 25.97 -0.70
CA ASN A 97 1.84 27.40 -0.86
C ASN A 97 2.62 28.10 0.26
N SER A 98 3.76 28.65 -0.12
CA SER A 98 4.58 29.53 0.71
C SER A 98 4.18 30.95 0.34
N ASP A 99 3.07 31.45 0.88
CA ASP A 99 2.74 32.87 0.78
C ASP A 99 2.01 33.34 2.05
N GLU A 100 2.62 34.38 2.63
CA GLU A 100 2.35 35.20 3.84
C GLU A 100 2.55 34.59 5.24
#